data_AF-A0AAW9QWJ5-F1
#
_entry.id   AF-A0AAW9QWJ5-F1
#
_cell.length_a   1.000
_cell.length_b   1.000
_cell.length_c   1.000
_cell.angle_alpha   90.00
_cell.angle_beta   90.00
_cell.angle_gamma   90.00
#
_symmetry.space_group_name_H-M   'P 1'
#
loop_
_entity.id
_entity.type
_entity.pdbx_description
1 polymer ?
#
loop_
_entity_poly.entity_id
_entity_poly.type
_entity_poly.pdbx_seq_one_letter_code
_entity_poly.pdbx_strand_id
1 'polypeptide(L)'
;MKRILSTIAMAGILGIGIGFAPQANAFDLVGTFPGNDCAGAFGIPPNCNPANAGEDFAEYDSPLIVKFDFGLVDGKFGITETTWGVFGPLTGLFEFDFNVPSDDNNTGTGTWYYTPSEGDPLIKSYAVKGGPEGFNFFSSHLEKDALGRYFGEFFTPNTPSGTPAGLSHISFYDTAVQDVPEPSLLLGLGAVVGGGVFLRRRKSS
;
A
#
# COMPACT_ATOMS: atom_id res chain seq x y z
N MET A 1 -48.71 22.01 63.39
CA MET A 1 -48.71 20.66 62.76
C MET A 1 -48.42 20.81 61.27
N LYS A 2 -47.86 19.76 60.66
CA LYS A 2 -47.37 19.58 59.27
C LYS A 2 -45.96 20.14 58.95
N ARG A 3 -45.03 19.17 58.94
CA ARG A 3 -43.66 19.14 58.40
C ARG A 3 -43.71 18.74 56.93
N ILE A 4 -42.78 19.24 56.09
CA ILE A 4 -42.32 18.64 54.81
C ILE A 4 -40.83 19.06 54.65
N LEU A 5 -39.84 18.23 55.06
CA LEU A 5 -38.92 17.41 54.23
C LEU A 5 -38.46 18.09 52.91
N SER A 6 -37.25 18.65 52.83
CA SER A 6 -35.93 18.00 52.54
C SER A 6 -35.76 17.48 51.10
N THR A 7 -34.92 18.15 50.28
CA THR A 7 -34.06 17.49 49.28
C THR A 7 -32.80 18.31 49.02
N ILE A 8 -31.64 17.69 49.25
CA ILE A 8 -30.29 18.17 48.93
C ILE A 8 -29.98 17.75 47.48
N ALA A 9 -29.49 18.66 46.65
CA ALA A 9 -28.91 18.34 45.34
C ALA A 9 -27.41 18.67 45.35
N MET A 10 -26.58 17.63 45.45
CA MET A 10 -25.16 17.68 45.12
C MET A 10 -25.01 17.37 43.63
N ALA A 11 -24.59 18.35 42.83
CA ALA A 11 -24.16 18.14 41.45
C ALA A 11 -22.64 18.01 41.42
N GLY A 12 -22.15 16.78 41.27
CA GLY A 12 -20.73 16.50 41.02
C GLY A 12 -20.40 16.77 39.56
N ILE A 13 -19.44 17.68 39.33
CA ILE A 13 -18.87 17.92 38.00
C ILE A 13 -17.79 16.87 37.76
N LEU A 14 -18.12 15.87 36.94
CA LEU A 14 -17.18 14.89 36.42
C LEU A 14 -16.45 15.54 35.22
N GLY A 15 -15.27 16.09 35.46
CA GLY A 15 -14.41 16.61 34.40
C GLY A 15 -13.76 15.48 33.62
N ILE A 16 -14.30 15.18 32.44
CA ILE A 16 -13.68 14.30 31.45
C ILE A 16 -12.51 15.08 30.83
N GLY A 17 -11.30 14.81 31.30
CA GLY A 17 -10.07 15.29 30.68
C GLY A 17 -9.90 14.63 29.32
N ILE A 18 -9.94 15.45 28.28
CA ILE A 18 -9.76 15.11 26.87
C ILE A 18 -8.36 14.50 26.70
N GLY A 19 -8.30 13.20 26.39
CA GLY A 19 -7.08 12.57 25.93
C GLY A 19 -6.75 13.07 24.53
N PHE A 20 -5.70 13.86 24.38
CA PHE A 20 -5.07 14.08 23.09
C PHE A 20 -4.41 12.75 22.69
N ALA A 21 -5.06 12.00 21.79
CA ALA A 21 -4.36 10.93 21.08
C ALA A 21 -3.32 11.60 20.16
N PRO A 22 -2.06 11.11 20.13
CA PRO A 22 -1.06 11.62 19.20
C PRO A 22 -1.55 11.50 17.75
N GLN A 23 -1.22 12.52 16.96
CA GLN A 23 -1.57 12.67 15.55
C GLN A 23 -1.07 11.47 14.73
N ALA A 24 -1.95 10.92 13.89
CA ALA A 24 -1.59 9.91 12.90
C ALA A 24 -0.46 10.46 12.01
N ASN A 25 0.56 9.62 11.78
CA ASN A 25 1.72 9.99 11.00
C ASN A 25 1.31 10.25 9.55
N ALA A 26 1.70 11.42 9.06
CA ALA A 26 1.43 11.87 7.71
C ALA A 26 2.36 11.14 6.74
N PHE A 27 1.78 10.61 5.66
CA PHE A 27 2.51 10.27 4.45
C PHE A 27 3.08 11.55 3.86
N ASP A 28 4.33 11.51 3.39
CA ASP A 28 4.93 12.70 2.80
C ASP A 28 4.52 12.77 1.34
N LEU A 29 3.74 13.81 1.00
CA LEU A 29 3.56 14.21 -0.39
C LEU A 29 4.93 14.61 -0.94
N VAL A 30 5.48 13.77 -1.81
CA VAL A 30 6.73 14.04 -2.51
C VAL A 30 6.51 15.12 -3.56
N GLY A 31 5.37 15.07 -4.26
CA GLY A 31 5.00 16.11 -5.20
C GLY A 31 3.68 15.88 -5.93
N THR A 32 3.29 16.89 -6.69
CA THR A 32 2.12 16.87 -7.58
C THR A 32 2.59 17.05 -9.02
N PHE A 33 2.14 16.17 -9.91
CA PHE A 33 2.62 16.09 -11.29
C PHE A 33 1.47 16.18 -12.28
N PRO A 34 1.65 16.83 -13.43
CA PRO A 34 0.65 16.84 -14.49
C PRO A 34 0.59 15.48 -15.20
N GLY A 35 -0.54 15.20 -15.86
CA GLY A 35 -0.68 14.06 -16.76
C GLY A 35 -1.02 12.72 -16.08
N ASN A 36 -0.56 11.62 -16.66
CA ASN A 36 -0.75 10.27 -16.14
C ASN A 36 0.58 9.76 -15.59
N ASP A 37 0.54 9.04 -14.47
CA ASP A 37 1.67 8.30 -13.88
C ASP A 37 2.11 7.16 -14.83
N CYS A 38 1.35 6.07 -14.91
CA CYS A 38 1.63 4.83 -15.64
C CYS A 38 1.04 4.80 -17.05
N ALA A 39 0.86 5.97 -17.66
CA ALA A 39 0.63 6.11 -19.09
C ALA A 39 1.33 7.37 -19.62
N GLY A 40 2.39 7.80 -18.93
CA GLY A 40 3.00 9.10 -19.11
C GLY A 40 4.30 9.22 -18.33
N ALA A 41 4.28 9.98 -17.23
CA ALA A 41 5.45 10.44 -16.48
C ALA A 41 6.37 9.30 -16.01
N PHE A 42 5.79 8.16 -15.63
CA PHE A 42 6.53 7.02 -15.10
C PHE A 42 6.67 5.89 -16.12
N GLY A 43 6.17 6.04 -17.34
CA GLY A 43 6.17 5.00 -18.37
C GLY A 43 4.83 4.25 -18.46
N ILE A 44 4.89 2.97 -18.82
CA ILE A 44 3.72 2.13 -19.12
C ILE A 44 3.88 0.77 -18.41
N PRO A 45 2.81 0.22 -17.79
CA PRO A 45 2.81 -1.11 -17.21
C PRO A 45 3.30 -2.19 -18.20
N PRO A 46 4.01 -3.22 -17.71
CA PRO A 46 4.37 -3.45 -16.31
C PRO A 46 5.57 -2.63 -15.82
N ASN A 47 6.28 -1.93 -16.72
CA ASN A 47 7.54 -1.23 -16.44
C ASN A 47 7.34 0.25 -16.05
N CYS A 48 6.22 0.56 -15.40
CA CYS A 48 5.97 1.89 -14.87
C CYS A 48 6.85 2.11 -13.63
N ASN A 49 7.68 3.15 -13.65
CA ASN A 49 8.71 3.40 -12.63
C ASN A 49 8.86 4.91 -12.35
N PRO A 50 8.75 5.36 -11.07
CA PRO A 50 8.91 6.75 -10.68
C PRO A 50 10.23 7.40 -11.14
N ALA A 51 11.33 6.66 -11.18
CA ALA A 51 12.63 7.18 -11.59
C ALA A 51 12.65 7.71 -13.04
N ASN A 52 11.69 7.30 -13.88
CA ASN A 52 11.54 7.83 -15.24
C ASN A 52 11.15 9.32 -15.27
N ALA A 53 10.67 9.89 -14.17
CA ALA A 53 10.32 11.31 -14.08
C ALA A 53 11.53 12.24 -13.86
N GLY A 54 12.73 11.72 -13.56
CA GLY A 54 13.96 12.50 -13.43
C GLY A 54 14.85 12.06 -12.27
N GLU A 55 16.03 12.67 -12.16
CA GLU A 55 17.06 12.32 -11.16
C GLU A 55 16.56 12.51 -9.71
N ASP A 56 15.65 13.45 -9.48
CA ASP A 56 15.04 13.70 -8.17
C ASP A 56 14.18 12.51 -7.67
N PHE A 57 13.81 11.58 -8.55
CA PHE A 57 13.03 10.37 -8.22
C PHE A 57 13.86 9.10 -8.23
N ALA A 58 15.18 9.18 -8.40
CA ALA A 58 16.05 8.01 -8.40
C ALA A 58 15.96 7.21 -7.08
N GLU A 59 15.69 7.87 -5.96
CA GLU A 59 15.44 7.19 -4.69
C GLU A 59 14.18 6.30 -4.74
N TYR A 60 13.21 6.61 -5.60
CA TYR A 60 11.98 5.85 -5.79
C TYR A 60 12.04 4.90 -7.01
N ASP A 61 13.23 4.62 -7.52
CA ASP A 61 13.45 3.59 -8.55
C ASP A 61 12.89 2.25 -8.05
N SER A 62 11.69 1.92 -8.52
CA SER A 62 10.93 0.78 -8.07
C SER A 62 9.92 0.36 -9.12
N PRO A 63 9.81 -0.95 -9.38
CA PRO A 63 8.82 -1.43 -10.32
C PRO A 63 7.41 -1.32 -9.74
N LEU A 64 6.43 -1.19 -10.65
CA LEU A 64 5.01 -1.28 -10.33
C LEU A 64 4.70 -2.64 -9.68
N ILE A 65 4.00 -2.60 -8.55
CA ILE A 65 3.35 -3.77 -7.93
C ILE A 65 1.99 -3.98 -8.60
N VAL A 66 1.12 -2.98 -8.46
CA VAL A 66 -0.27 -3.05 -8.88
C VAL A 66 -0.83 -1.64 -9.06
N LYS A 67 -1.79 -1.51 -9.98
CA LYS A 67 -2.59 -0.31 -10.21
C LYS A 67 -4.07 -0.67 -10.14
N PHE A 68 -4.83 0.10 -9.38
CA PHE A 68 -6.28 -0.04 -9.24
C PHE A 68 -6.99 1.17 -9.85
N ASP A 69 -7.80 0.96 -10.87
CA ASP A 69 -8.67 1.99 -11.44
C ASP A 69 -10.01 2.00 -10.70
N PHE A 70 -10.53 3.20 -10.46
CA PHE A 70 -11.77 3.44 -9.73
C PHE A 70 -12.81 4.12 -10.62
N GLY A 71 -14.07 3.76 -10.38
CA GLY A 71 -15.22 4.33 -11.09
C GLY A 71 -16.53 3.84 -10.50
N LEU A 72 -17.64 4.12 -11.19
CA LEU A 72 -18.96 3.63 -10.78
C LEU A 72 -19.17 2.20 -11.29
N VAL A 73 -19.36 1.27 -10.36
CA VAL A 73 -19.76 -0.12 -10.58
C VAL A 73 -21.12 -0.33 -9.92
N ASP A 74 -22.14 -0.65 -10.72
CA ASP A 74 -23.52 -0.85 -10.25
C ASP A 74 -24.06 0.32 -9.39
N GLY A 75 -23.71 1.54 -9.77
CA GLY A 75 -24.11 2.78 -9.08
C GLY A 75 -23.35 3.07 -7.79
N LYS A 76 -22.29 2.31 -7.49
CA LYS A 76 -21.40 2.54 -6.34
C LYS A 76 -19.99 2.82 -6.80
N PHE A 77 -19.31 3.73 -6.13
CA PHE A 77 -17.89 3.97 -6.39
C PHE A 77 -17.05 2.80 -5.89
N GLY A 78 -16.17 2.27 -6.74
CA GLY A 78 -15.35 1.10 -6.43
C GLY A 78 -14.33 0.80 -7.52
N ILE A 79 -13.60 -0.30 -7.34
CA ILE A 79 -12.56 -0.74 -8.27
C ILE A 79 -13.21 -1.25 -9.55
N THR A 80 -12.81 -0.70 -10.69
CA THR A 80 -13.27 -1.09 -12.03
C THR A 80 -12.27 -1.99 -12.74
N GLU A 81 -10.97 -1.79 -12.51
CA GLU A 81 -9.91 -2.53 -13.17
C GLU A 81 -8.69 -2.68 -12.24
N THR A 82 -7.92 -3.75 -12.45
CA THR A 82 -6.67 -4.02 -11.75
C THR A 82 -5.61 -4.39 -12.77
N THR A 83 -4.51 -3.64 -12.79
CA THR A 83 -3.36 -3.88 -13.65
C THR A 83 -2.17 -4.30 -12.79
N TRP A 84 -1.64 -5.49 -13.02
CA TRP A 84 -0.47 -6.01 -12.30
C TRP A 84 0.83 -5.53 -12.97
N GLY A 85 1.83 -5.24 -12.13
CA GLY A 85 3.18 -4.94 -12.59
C GLY A 85 4.05 -6.19 -12.71
N VAL A 86 5.36 -6.04 -12.48
CA VAL A 86 6.36 -7.11 -12.76
C VAL A 86 6.28 -8.29 -11.80
N PHE A 87 5.67 -8.12 -10.63
CA PHE A 87 5.50 -9.19 -9.63
C PHE A 87 4.36 -10.15 -9.96
N GLY A 88 3.52 -9.79 -10.95
CA GLY A 88 2.31 -10.54 -11.28
C GLY A 88 1.23 -10.43 -10.19
N PRO A 89 0.20 -11.28 -10.26
CA PRO A 89 -0.83 -11.33 -9.23
C PRO A 89 -0.24 -11.76 -7.88
N LEU A 90 -0.52 -10.99 -6.84
CA LEU A 90 -0.14 -11.33 -5.47
C LEU A 90 -0.85 -12.62 -5.03
N THR A 91 -0.18 -13.38 -4.17
CA THR A 91 -0.62 -14.76 -3.86
C THR A 91 -1.79 -14.83 -2.89
N GLY A 92 -2.03 -13.76 -2.13
CA GLY A 92 -3.20 -13.61 -1.26
C GLY A 92 -4.43 -13.05 -1.98
N LEU A 93 -5.58 -13.69 -1.75
CA LEU A 93 -6.86 -13.04 -1.97
C LEU A 93 -7.01 -11.98 -0.86
N PHE A 94 -7.29 -10.72 -1.21
CA PHE A 94 -7.61 -9.62 -0.28
C PHE A 94 -6.44 -8.90 0.41
N GLU A 95 -5.31 -8.71 -0.26
CA GLU A 95 -4.20 -7.97 0.35
C GLU A 95 -4.45 -6.46 0.40
N PHE A 96 -5.25 -5.91 -0.51
CA PHE A 96 -5.59 -4.48 -0.55
C PHE A 96 -7.04 -4.22 -0.13
N ASP A 97 -7.22 -3.18 0.69
CA ASP A 97 -8.53 -2.63 1.06
C ASP A 97 -8.49 -1.10 0.97
N PHE A 98 -9.63 -0.48 0.66
CA PHE A 98 -9.75 0.95 0.43
C PHE A 98 -10.93 1.54 1.20
N ASN A 99 -10.64 2.50 2.06
CA ASN A 99 -11.63 3.35 2.68
C ASN A 99 -11.70 4.68 1.90
N VAL A 100 -12.57 4.72 0.89
CA VAL A 100 -12.86 5.93 0.12
C VAL A 100 -14.27 6.41 0.48
N PRO A 101 -14.45 7.64 0.99
CA PRO A 101 -15.77 8.18 1.27
C PRO A 101 -16.69 8.08 0.05
N SER A 102 -17.84 7.45 0.25
CA SER A 102 -18.80 7.08 -0.81
C SER A 102 -19.75 8.20 -1.20
N ASP A 103 -19.52 9.39 -0.64
CA ASP A 103 -20.36 10.56 -0.61
C ASP A 103 -20.37 11.24 -1.99
N ASP A 104 -21.13 10.65 -2.90
CA ASP A 104 -21.72 11.21 -4.12
C ASP A 104 -20.85 11.77 -5.24
N ASN A 105 -19.52 11.92 -5.16
CA ASN A 105 -18.71 12.34 -6.33
C ASN A 105 -17.21 12.13 -6.13
N ASN A 106 -16.78 10.86 -6.09
CA ASN A 106 -15.37 10.55 -6.33
C ASN A 106 -14.43 11.32 -5.36
N THR A 107 -14.63 11.13 -4.07
CA THR A 107 -13.93 11.94 -3.06
C THR A 107 -12.44 11.75 -3.26
N GLY A 108 -11.76 12.84 -3.64
CA GLY A 108 -10.34 12.84 -3.95
C GLY A 108 -9.46 12.63 -2.74
N THR A 109 -9.91 11.88 -1.73
CA THR A 109 -9.26 11.63 -0.45
C THR A 109 -9.65 10.25 0.06
N GLY A 110 -8.77 9.55 0.77
CA GLY A 110 -9.12 8.28 1.38
C GLY A 110 -7.96 7.63 2.09
N THR A 111 -8.13 6.35 2.43
CA THR A 111 -7.09 5.52 3.02
C THR A 111 -7.03 4.18 2.30
N TRP A 112 -5.84 3.70 1.98
CA TRP A 112 -5.61 2.31 1.54
C TRP A 112 -5.03 1.50 2.69
N TYR A 113 -5.23 0.18 2.65
CA TYR A 113 -4.63 -0.79 3.56
C TYR A 113 -3.99 -1.90 2.75
N TYR A 114 -2.87 -2.44 3.24
CA TYR A 114 -2.12 -3.51 2.62
C TYR A 114 -1.65 -4.54 3.64
N THR A 115 -1.96 -5.82 3.38
CA THR A 115 -1.52 -6.97 4.20
C THR A 115 -0.74 -7.94 3.33
N PRO A 116 0.60 -7.78 3.18
CA PRO A 116 1.39 -8.66 2.35
C PRO A 116 1.40 -10.08 2.91
N SER A 117 1.32 -11.07 2.02
CA SER A 117 1.64 -12.46 2.34
C SER A 117 3.16 -12.69 2.29
N GLU A 118 3.59 -13.91 2.59
CA GLU A 118 5.00 -14.27 2.51
C GLU A 118 5.51 -14.18 1.07
N GLY A 119 6.54 -13.37 0.85
CA GLY A 119 7.17 -13.17 -0.46
C GLY A 119 6.57 -12.02 -1.29
N ASP A 120 5.53 -11.35 -0.80
CA ASP A 120 4.98 -10.19 -1.49
C ASP A 120 5.83 -8.91 -1.25
N PRO A 121 5.92 -8.02 -2.25
CA PRO A 121 6.65 -6.76 -2.14
C PRO A 121 6.05 -5.82 -1.07
N LEU A 122 6.87 -4.98 -0.45
CA LEU A 122 6.38 -3.92 0.42
C LEU A 122 6.17 -2.63 -0.38
N ILE A 123 5.24 -1.78 0.06
CA ILE A 123 4.96 -0.53 -0.63
C ILE A 123 5.97 0.53 -0.18
N LYS A 124 6.81 1.00 -1.12
CA LYS A 124 7.76 2.12 -0.92
C LYS A 124 7.16 3.48 -1.25
N SER A 125 6.31 3.51 -2.26
CA SER A 125 5.66 4.73 -2.73
C SER A 125 4.39 4.39 -3.48
N TYR A 126 3.52 5.39 -3.64
CA TYR A 126 2.29 5.24 -4.40
C TYR A 126 1.92 6.56 -5.10
N ALA A 127 1.28 6.43 -6.26
CA ALA A 127 0.76 7.54 -7.04
C ALA A 127 -0.77 7.52 -7.01
N VAL A 128 -1.38 8.69 -6.87
CA VAL A 128 -2.84 8.85 -6.73
C VAL A 128 -3.30 9.84 -7.78
N LYS A 129 -3.96 9.32 -8.82
CA LYS A 129 -4.41 10.13 -9.94
C LYS A 129 -5.78 10.74 -9.67
N GLY A 130 -5.88 12.06 -9.83
CA GLY A 130 -7.13 12.79 -9.82
C GLY A 130 -7.47 13.31 -11.20
N GLY A 131 -8.47 12.71 -11.86
CA GLY A 131 -9.03 13.22 -13.13
C GLY A 131 -7.99 13.70 -14.16
N PRO A 132 -8.30 14.73 -14.97
CA PRO A 132 -7.32 15.41 -15.83
C PRO A 132 -6.27 16.26 -15.08
N GLU A 133 -6.41 16.47 -13.78
CA GLU A 133 -5.62 17.41 -12.97
C GLU A 133 -4.20 16.90 -12.66
N GLY A 134 -3.94 15.62 -12.92
CA GLY A 134 -2.64 15.01 -12.72
C GLY A 134 -2.66 13.94 -11.65
N PHE A 135 -1.54 13.77 -10.94
CA PHE A 135 -1.44 12.84 -9.82
C PHE A 135 -0.56 13.39 -8.70
N ASN A 136 -0.84 12.97 -7.48
CA ASN A 136 0.03 13.16 -6.33
C ASN A 136 0.89 11.92 -6.14
N PHE A 137 2.16 12.11 -5.82
CA PHE A 137 3.09 11.03 -5.50
C PHE A 137 3.47 11.10 -4.02
N PHE A 138 3.38 9.97 -3.34
CA PHE A 138 3.60 9.85 -1.92
C PHE A 138 4.71 8.84 -1.64
N SER A 139 5.57 9.15 -0.68
CA SER A 139 6.41 8.13 -0.06
C SER A 139 5.60 7.37 0.98
N SER A 140 5.75 6.06 1.00
CA SER A 140 5.11 5.19 1.97
C SER A 140 6.01 5.02 3.19
N HIS A 141 5.45 5.26 4.37
CA HIS A 141 6.07 4.83 5.62
C HIS A 141 5.58 3.42 5.93
N LEU A 142 6.48 2.51 6.33
CA LEU A 142 6.15 1.11 6.64
C LEU A 142 5.47 0.96 8.02
N GLU A 143 4.56 1.88 8.33
CA GLU A 143 3.76 1.85 9.55
C GLU A 143 2.61 0.87 9.44
N LYS A 144 2.18 0.34 10.59
CA LYS A 144 1.10 -0.63 10.68
C LYS A 144 0.00 -0.12 11.61
N ASP A 145 -1.25 -0.41 11.25
CA ASP A 145 -2.40 -0.15 12.10
C ASP A 145 -2.46 -1.17 13.28
N ALA A 146 -3.48 -1.02 14.13
CA ALA A 146 -3.71 -1.92 15.27
C ALA A 146 -3.99 -3.38 14.87
N LEU A 147 -4.30 -3.64 13.59
CA LEU A 147 -4.53 -4.96 13.03
C LEU A 147 -3.28 -5.53 12.32
N GLY A 148 -2.17 -4.78 12.33
CA GLY A 148 -0.92 -5.19 11.69
C GLY A 148 -0.88 -4.96 10.18
N ARG A 149 -1.81 -4.19 9.61
CA ARG A 149 -1.88 -3.87 8.18
C ARG A 149 -1.08 -2.61 7.91
N TYR A 150 -0.31 -2.58 6.83
CA TYR A 150 0.21 -1.32 6.32
C TYR A 150 -0.96 -0.47 5.84
N PHE A 151 -0.85 0.85 5.92
CA PHE A 151 -1.90 1.74 5.45
C PHE A 151 -1.32 3.02 4.89
N GLY A 152 -2.11 3.74 4.12
CA GLY A 152 -1.75 5.07 3.63
C GLY A 152 -2.93 5.98 3.38
N GLU A 153 -2.88 7.18 3.95
CA GLU A 153 -3.81 8.25 3.58
C GLU A 153 -3.41 8.86 2.25
N PHE A 154 -4.39 9.28 1.48
CA PHE A 154 -4.14 9.91 0.20
C PHE A 154 -5.11 11.04 -0.07
N PHE A 155 -4.67 11.90 -0.98
CA PHE A 155 -5.53 12.84 -1.66
C PHE A 155 -5.08 13.03 -3.11
N THR A 156 -6.01 13.40 -3.97
CA THR A 156 -5.79 13.74 -5.38
C THR A 156 -5.38 15.21 -5.50
N PRO A 157 -4.78 15.61 -6.64
CA PRO A 157 -4.55 17.03 -6.93
C PRO A 157 -5.84 17.85 -6.86
N ASN A 158 -5.71 19.12 -6.49
CA ASN A 158 -6.85 20.03 -6.50
C ASN A 158 -7.22 20.44 -7.92
N THR A 159 -8.53 20.51 -8.18
CA THR A 159 -9.13 21.20 -9.32
C THR A 159 -8.83 22.71 -9.28
N PRO A 160 -9.05 23.47 -10.37
CA PRO A 160 -8.94 24.92 -10.36
C PRO A 160 -9.85 25.62 -9.33
N SER A 161 -10.93 24.97 -8.89
CA SER A 161 -11.81 25.45 -7.81
C SER A 161 -11.24 25.24 -6.40
N GLY A 162 -10.09 24.58 -6.27
CA GLY A 162 -9.41 24.34 -5.00
C GLY A 162 -9.92 23.11 -4.22
N THR A 163 -10.81 22.31 -4.81
CA THR A 163 -11.29 21.05 -4.23
C THR A 163 -10.53 19.86 -4.82
N PRO A 164 -10.31 18.77 -4.06
CA PRO A 164 -9.70 17.55 -4.59
C PRO A 164 -10.42 17.05 -5.85
N ALA A 165 -9.66 16.68 -6.86
CA ALA A 165 -10.18 16.09 -8.09
C ALA A 165 -10.70 14.68 -7.85
N GLY A 166 -11.55 14.19 -8.75
CA GLY A 166 -12.05 12.83 -8.67
C GLY A 166 -10.94 11.78 -8.77
N LEU A 167 -10.83 10.87 -7.80
CA LEU A 167 -9.97 9.69 -7.87
C LEU A 167 -10.21 8.88 -9.15
N SER A 168 -9.16 8.69 -9.93
CA SER A 168 -9.15 7.87 -11.14
C SER A 168 -8.49 6.53 -10.90
N HIS A 169 -7.31 6.53 -10.28
CA HIS A 169 -6.61 5.30 -9.92
C HIS A 169 -5.53 5.54 -8.87
N ILE A 170 -5.05 4.45 -8.29
CA ILE A 170 -3.90 4.40 -7.40
C ILE A 170 -2.92 3.35 -7.92
N SER A 171 -1.65 3.73 -8.03
CA SER A 171 -0.54 2.85 -8.44
C SER A 171 0.44 2.68 -7.27
N PHE A 172 0.83 1.44 -6.99
CA PHE A 172 1.73 1.08 -5.88
C PHE A 172 3.07 0.55 -6.40
N TYR A 173 4.16 0.96 -5.76
CA TYR A 173 5.52 0.61 -6.18
C TYR A 173 6.31 -0.01 -5.03
N ASP A 174 7.19 -0.95 -5.37
CA ASP A 174 7.91 -1.80 -4.40
C ASP A 174 9.08 -1.10 -3.69
N THR A 175 9.39 -1.59 -2.49
CA THR A 175 10.71 -1.45 -1.90
C THR A 175 11.72 -2.26 -2.70
N ALA A 176 12.47 -1.62 -3.60
CA ALA A 176 13.54 -2.31 -4.32
C ALA A 176 14.50 -3.04 -3.36
N VAL A 177 14.75 -4.31 -3.69
CA VAL A 177 15.59 -5.34 -3.04
C VAL A 177 15.01 -5.90 -1.73
N GLN A 178 13.91 -6.66 -1.83
CA GLN A 178 13.86 -7.88 -1.01
C GLN A 178 14.82 -8.90 -1.64
N ASP A 179 15.84 -9.31 -0.89
CA ASP A 179 16.55 -10.57 -1.18
C ASP A 179 15.49 -11.68 -1.07
N VAL A 180 14.92 -12.07 -2.22
CA VAL A 180 14.06 -13.26 -2.29
C VAL A 180 14.88 -14.41 -1.71
N PRO A 181 14.47 -15.02 -0.58
CA PRO A 181 15.22 -16.12 -0.02
C PRO A 181 15.34 -17.20 -1.08
N GLU A 182 16.56 -17.48 -1.54
CA GLU A 182 16.76 -18.57 -2.48
C GLU A 182 16.14 -19.82 -1.85
N PRO A 183 15.26 -20.55 -2.57
CA PRO A 183 14.65 -21.73 -1.99
C PRO A 183 15.77 -22.67 -1.57
N SER A 184 15.84 -22.96 -0.26
CA SER A 184 16.86 -23.80 0.39
C SER A 184 16.91 -25.27 -0.10
N LEU A 185 16.29 -25.56 -1.26
CA LEU A 185 16.12 -26.86 -1.87
C LEU A 185 17.35 -27.37 -2.64
N LEU A 186 18.42 -26.58 -2.82
CA LEU A 186 19.60 -26.99 -3.60
C LEU A 186 20.78 -27.53 -2.77
N LEU A 187 20.65 -27.73 -1.45
CA LEU A 187 21.70 -28.33 -0.61
C LEU A 187 21.43 -29.79 -0.19
N GLY A 188 20.34 -30.41 -0.66
CA GLY A 188 19.95 -31.77 -0.27
C GLY A 188 20.23 -32.89 -1.30
N LEU A 189 20.56 -32.58 -2.55
CA LEU A 189 20.63 -33.58 -3.64
C LEU A 189 22.04 -33.97 -4.10
N GLY A 190 23.09 -33.43 -3.48
CA GLY A 190 24.49 -33.75 -3.82
C GLY A 190 25.11 -34.94 -3.06
N ALA A 191 24.46 -35.45 -2.01
CA ALA A 191 25.11 -36.37 -1.07
C ALA A 191 24.92 -37.88 -1.34
N VAL A 192 24.28 -38.28 -2.44
CA VAL A 192 23.95 -39.71 -2.69
C VAL A 192 24.82 -40.39 -3.78
N VAL A 193 25.64 -39.67 -4.55
CA VAL A 193 26.36 -40.27 -5.71
C VAL A 193 27.83 -40.65 -5.44
N GLY A 194 28.39 -40.35 -4.26
CA GLY A 194 29.84 -40.49 -4.01
C GLY A 194 30.32 -41.75 -3.28
N GLY A 195 29.45 -42.74 -3.00
CA GLY A 195 29.75 -43.84 -2.08
C GLY A 195 30.01 -45.20 -2.72
N GLY A 196 31.23 -45.44 -3.21
CA GLY A 196 31.86 -46.76 -3.09
C GLY A 196 31.75 -47.76 -4.24
N VAL A 197 32.26 -47.43 -5.43
CA VAL A 197 32.79 -48.44 -6.37
C VAL A 197 34.31 -48.47 -6.23
N PHE A 198 34.81 -49.18 -5.23
CA PHE A 198 36.22 -49.59 -5.18
C PHE A 198 36.39 -50.90 -4.39
N LEU A 199 35.91 -52.02 -4.94
CA LEU A 199 36.41 -53.35 -4.57
C LEU A 199 37.39 -53.83 -5.64
N ARG A 200 38.64 -53.45 -5.40
CA ARG A 200 39.83 -53.82 -6.17
C ARG A 200 40.19 -55.28 -5.89
N ARG A 201 40.24 -56.08 -6.96
CA ARG A 201 40.76 -57.46 -7.03
C ARG A 201 42.03 -57.67 -6.21
N ARG A 202 42.08 -58.76 -5.41
CA ARG A 202 43.34 -59.44 -5.06
C ARG A 202 43.30 -60.90 -5.51
N LYS A 203 44.40 -61.28 -6.13
CA LYS A 203 44.76 -62.57 -6.74
C LYS A 203 45.57 -63.35 -5.70
N SER A 204 45.42 -64.67 -5.60
CA SER A 204 46.45 -65.53 -4.99
C SER A 204 46.35 -66.96 -5.54
N SER A 205 47.54 -67.49 -5.89
CA SER A 205 48.00 -68.84 -6.25
C SER A 205 47.04 -69.84 -6.89
#